data_AF-A0A7S0GKQ9-F1
#
_entry.id   AF-A0A7S0GKQ9-F1
#
_cell.length_a   1.000
_cell.length_b   1.000
_cell.length_c   1.000
_cell.angle_alpha   90.00
_cell.angle_beta   90.00
_cell.angle_gamma   90.00
#
_symmetry.space_group_name_H-M   'P 1'
#
loop_
_entity.id
_entity.type
_entity.pdbx_description
1 polymer ?
#
loop_
_entity_poly.entity_id
_entity_poly.type
_entity_poly.pdbx_seq_one_letter_code
_entity_poly.pdbx_strand_id
1 'polypeptide(L)'
;KNPPFLFFDRAFAAVKKHKDTLKIVHVKYTDTIKDPIKVCKEIYTAIELPFSSEYESLLKTYIAKSNKKREEQSKSGISGKVGKIHCYSLEEYGLNADEISSDYKSYIENYC
;
A
#
# COMPACT_ATOMS: atom_id res chain seq x y z
N LYS A 1 19.62 -0.27 25.92
CA LYS A 1 18.24 -0.43 25.40
C LYS A 1 18.38 -1.18 24.08
N ASN A 2 17.84 -2.39 23.95
CA ASN A 2 17.82 -3.06 22.65
C ASN A 2 16.98 -2.21 21.70
N PRO A 3 17.42 -1.97 20.44
CA PRO A 3 16.59 -1.23 19.50
C PRO A 3 15.24 -1.98 19.39
N PRO A 4 14.12 -1.25 19.36
CA PRO A 4 12.83 -1.88 19.16
C PRO A 4 12.91 -2.66 17.85
N PHE A 5 12.50 -3.93 17.88
CA PHE A 5 12.38 -4.76 16.69
C PHE A 5 11.55 -3.96 15.69
N LEU A 6 12.16 -3.46 14.61
CA LEU A 6 11.44 -2.67 13.63
C LEU A 6 10.40 -3.59 13.01
N PHE A 7 9.21 -3.06 12.74
CA PHE A 7 8.06 -3.84 12.27
C PHE A 7 8.43 -4.70 11.03
N PHE A 8 9.37 -4.23 10.22
CA PHE A 8 9.86 -4.88 9.01
C PHE A 8 10.99 -5.89 9.24
N ASP A 9 11.63 -5.96 10.41
CA ASP A 9 12.76 -6.86 10.66
C ASP A 9 12.38 -8.32 10.45
N ARG A 10 11.14 -8.70 10.81
CA ARG A 10 10.61 -10.04 10.56
C ARG A 10 10.44 -10.31 9.06
N ALA A 11 9.91 -9.34 8.33
CA ALA A 11 9.75 -9.44 6.89
C ALA A 11 11.11 -9.56 6.20
N PHE A 12 12.07 -8.67 6.52
CA PHE A 12 13.41 -8.70 5.95
C PHE A 12 14.20 -9.96 6.33
N ALA A 13 14.06 -10.46 7.56
CA ALA A 13 14.65 -11.73 7.97
C ALA A 13 14.09 -12.90 7.15
N ALA A 14 12.77 -12.93 6.90
CA ALA A 14 12.15 -13.94 6.05
C ALA A 14 12.63 -13.84 4.60
N VAL A 15 12.67 -12.63 4.04
CA VAL A 15 13.21 -12.37 2.69
C VAL A 15 14.65 -12.85 2.58
N LYS A 16 15.50 -12.54 3.57
CA LYS A 16 16.90 -12.98 3.60
C LYS A 16 17.04 -14.49 3.70
N LYS A 17 16.21 -15.14 4.54
CA LYS A 17 16.24 -16.59 4.74
C LYS A 17 15.76 -17.37 3.53
N HIS A 18 14.80 -16.83 2.78
CA HIS A 18 14.11 -17.53 1.69
C HIS A 18 14.36 -16.89 0.32
N LYS A 19 15.48 -16.15 0.17
CA LYS A 19 15.76 -15.32 -1.02
C LYS A 19 15.67 -16.09 -2.34
N ASP A 20 16.05 -17.36 -2.35
CA ASP A 20 16.09 -18.18 -3.57
C ASP A 20 14.75 -18.86 -3.88
N THR A 21 13.82 -18.87 -2.93
CA THR A 21 12.52 -19.55 -3.06
C THR A 21 11.34 -18.59 -3.08
N LEU A 22 11.53 -17.34 -2.64
CA LEU A 22 10.46 -16.39 -2.42
C LEU A 22 10.50 -15.29 -3.48
N LYS A 23 9.47 -15.28 -4.35
CA LYS A 23 9.25 -14.17 -5.27
C LYS A 23 8.58 -13.02 -4.51
N ILE A 24 9.21 -11.85 -4.51
CA ILE A 24 8.73 -10.66 -3.79
C ILE A 24 8.32 -9.62 -4.82
N VAL A 25 7.10 -9.12 -4.67
CA VAL A 25 6.59 -7.99 -5.46
C VAL A 25 6.34 -6.83 -4.51
N HIS A 26 7.07 -5.73 -4.72
CA HIS A 26 6.87 -4.49 -3.97
C HIS A 26 5.75 -3.68 -4.64
N VAL A 27 4.73 -3.32 -3.87
CA VAL A 27 3.58 -2.54 -4.37
C VAL A 27 3.50 -1.23 -3.60
N LYS A 28 3.66 -0.11 -4.31
CA LYS A 28 3.49 1.21 -3.71
C LYS A 28 2.01 1.57 -3.67
N TYR A 29 1.60 2.15 -2.55
CA TYR A 29 0.23 2.65 -2.39
C TYR A 29 -0.14 3.67 -3.46
N THR A 30 0.77 4.62 -3.74
CA THR A 30 0.56 5.68 -4.74
C THR A 30 0.31 5.13 -6.15
N ASP A 31 1.02 4.07 -6.53
CA ASP A 31 0.87 3.43 -7.83
C ASP A 31 -0.47 2.69 -7.93
N THR A 32 -0.90 2.07 -6.82
CA THR A 32 -2.20 1.39 -6.72
C THR A 32 -3.36 2.37 -6.82
N ILE A 33 -3.22 3.57 -6.27
CA ILE A 33 -4.24 4.62 -6.40
C ILE A 33 -4.27 5.20 -7.82
N LYS A 34 -3.09 5.38 -8.43
CA LYS A 34 -2.96 5.99 -9.76
C LYS A 34 -3.43 5.08 -10.89
N ASP A 35 -2.99 3.82 -10.88
CA ASP A 35 -3.35 2.82 -11.89
C ASP A 35 -3.36 1.39 -11.30
N PRO A 36 -4.45 1.03 -10.60
CA PRO A 36 -4.55 -0.28 -9.96
C PRO A 36 -4.49 -1.44 -10.95
N ILE A 37 -4.94 -1.25 -12.20
CA ILE A 37 -4.95 -2.31 -13.22
C ILE A 37 -3.52 -2.63 -13.64
N LYS A 38 -2.71 -1.59 -13.89
CA LYS A 38 -1.29 -1.76 -14.20
C LYS A 38 -0.56 -2.51 -13.09
N VAL A 39 -0.78 -2.14 -11.83
CA VAL A 39 -0.19 -2.84 -10.67
C VAL A 39 -0.59 -4.31 -10.64
N CYS A 40 -1.87 -4.64 -10.85
CA CYS A 40 -2.30 -6.04 -10.93
C CYS A 40 -1.63 -6.80 -12.08
N LYS A 41 -1.46 -6.19 -13.26
CA LYS A 41 -0.74 -6.80 -14.39
C LYS A 41 0.73 -7.08 -14.05
N GLU A 42 1.39 -6.13 -13.39
CA GLU A 42 2.79 -6.28 -12.96
C GLU A 42 2.95 -7.42 -11.95
N ILE A 43 2.03 -7.54 -10.98
CA ILE A 43 2.01 -8.66 -10.02
C ILE A 43 1.87 -9.99 -10.75
N TYR A 44 0.86 -10.13 -11.63
CA TYR A 44 0.62 -11.37 -12.37
C TYR A 44 1.81 -11.76 -13.24
N THR A 45 2.45 -10.77 -13.87
CA THR A 45 3.66 -10.97 -14.67
C THR A 45 4.82 -11.46 -13.79
N ALA A 46 5.04 -10.86 -12.62
CA ALA A 46 6.11 -11.23 -11.71
C ALA A 46 5.97 -12.65 -11.12
N ILE A 47 4.73 -13.13 -10.96
CA ILE A 47 4.43 -14.49 -10.49
C ILE A 47 4.15 -15.47 -11.64
N GLU A 48 4.40 -15.07 -12.88
CA GLU A 48 4.24 -15.89 -14.10
C GLU A 48 2.83 -16.46 -14.28
N LEU A 49 1.81 -15.71 -13.85
CA LEU A 49 0.40 -16.07 -14.05
C LEU A 49 -0.22 -15.27 -15.21
N PRO A 50 -1.09 -15.90 -16.01
CA PRO A 50 -1.76 -15.21 -17.11
C PRO A 50 -2.76 -14.19 -16.60
N PHE A 51 -2.67 -12.96 -17.11
CA PHE A 51 -3.64 -11.90 -16.85
C PHE A 51 -4.70 -11.90 -17.96
N SER A 52 -5.87 -12.49 -17.70
CA SER A 52 -6.92 -12.64 -18.72
C SER A 52 -7.71 -11.35 -18.97
N SER A 53 -8.27 -11.23 -20.18
CA SER A 53 -9.17 -10.13 -20.55
C SER A 53 -10.48 -10.14 -19.74
N GLU A 54 -10.96 -11.33 -19.38
CA GLU A 54 -12.11 -11.51 -18.50
C GLU A 54 -11.84 -10.92 -17.12
N TYR A 55 -10.69 -11.25 -16.52
CA TYR A 55 -10.30 -10.70 -15.22
C TYR A 55 -10.11 -9.18 -15.28
N GLU A 56 -9.50 -8.66 -16.35
CA GLU A 56 -9.38 -7.21 -16.56
C GLU A 56 -10.75 -6.51 -16.54
N SER A 57 -11.75 -7.13 -17.17
CA SER A 57 -13.11 -6.59 -17.25
C SER A 57 -13.82 -6.60 -15.90
N LEU A 58 -13.65 -7.67 -15.11
CA LEU A 58 -14.13 -7.74 -13.72
C LEU A 58 -13.47 -6.66 -12.85
N LEU A 59 -12.15 -6.47 -13.00
CA LEU A 59 -11.39 -5.48 -12.24
C LEU A 59 -11.84 -4.05 -12.57
N LYS A 60 -12.02 -3.72 -13.86
CA LYS A 60 -12.58 -2.43 -14.29
C LYS A 60 -13.96 -2.17 -13.69
N THR A 61 -14.82 -3.18 -13.69
CA THR A 61 -16.17 -3.09 -13.11
C THR A 61 -16.11 -2.83 -11.60
N TYR A 62 -15.23 -3.54 -10.88
CA TYR A 62 -15.00 -3.33 -9.46
C TYR A 62 -14.51 -1.91 -9.16
N ILE A 63 -13.50 -1.42 -9.90
CA ILE A 63 -12.93 -0.09 -9.72
C ILE A 63 -13.99 0.99 -9.96
N ALA A 64 -14.78 0.87 -11.03
CA ALA A 64 -15.86 1.80 -11.34
C ALA A 64 -16.89 1.86 -10.20
N LYS A 65 -17.30 0.70 -9.66
CA LYS A 65 -18.22 0.62 -8.51
C LYS A 65 -17.62 1.23 -7.25
N SER A 66 -16.33 0.98 -6.98
CA SER A 66 -15.60 1.52 -5.84
C SER A 66 -15.46 3.05 -5.91
N ASN A 67 -15.12 3.58 -7.08
CA ASN A 67 -15.03 5.02 -7.31
C ASN A 67 -16.38 5.71 -7.13
N LYS A 68 -17.46 5.16 -7.70
CA LYS A 68 -18.81 5.68 -7.51
C LYS A 68 -19.20 5.71 -6.03
N LYS A 69 -18.93 4.65 -5.27
CA LYS A 69 -19.18 4.61 -3.82
C LYS A 69 -18.39 5.68 -3.07
N ARG A 70 -17.13 5.90 -3.42
CA ARG A 70 -16.27 6.95 -2.83
C ARG A 70 -16.79 8.36 -3.14
N GLU A 71 -17.24 8.59 -4.38
CA GLU A 71 -17.88 9.85 -4.77
C GLU A 71 -19.17 10.10 -3.97
N GLU A 72 -20.03 9.10 -3.81
CA GLU A 72 -21.26 9.19 -3.02
C GLU A 72 -20.96 9.51 -1.54
N GLN A 73 -19.95 8.86 -0.96
CA GLN A 73 -19.49 9.14 0.41
C GLN A 73 -18.88 10.53 0.57
N SER A 74 -18.25 11.06 -0.49
CA SER A 74 -17.72 12.42 -0.47
C SER A 74 -18.79 13.51 -0.52
N LYS A 75 -19.91 13.23 -1.21
CA LYS A 75 -21.05 14.14 -1.35
C LYS A 75 -21.94 14.18 -0.11
N SER A 76 -21.97 13.12 0.69
CA SER A 76 -22.77 13.04 1.92
C SER A 76 -22.16 13.78 3.12
N GLY A 77 -21.05 14.50 2.94
CA GLY A 77 -20.44 15.33 4.00
C GLY A 77 -19.76 14.55 5.13
N ILE A 78 -19.71 13.22 5.03
CA ILE A 78 -19.06 12.33 6.01
C ILE A 78 -17.53 12.34 5.84
N SER A 79 -17.02 12.68 4.66
CA SER A 79 -15.58 12.82 4.44
C SER A 79 -15.14 14.28 4.57
N GLY A 80 -14.15 14.53 5.42
CA GLY A 80 -13.33 15.75 5.30
C GLY A 80 -12.79 15.88 3.88
N LYS A 81 -12.57 17.14 3.44
CA LYS A 81 -11.97 17.54 2.14
C LYS A 81 -11.28 16.39 1.41
N VAL A 82 -11.77 16.07 0.20
CA VAL A 82 -11.17 15.22 -0.84
C VAL A 82 -9.99 14.38 -0.33
N GLY A 83 -10.27 13.13 0.06
CA GLY A 83 -9.23 12.11 0.29
C GLY A 83 -8.93 11.74 1.75
N LYS A 84 -9.56 12.35 2.76
CA LYS A 84 -9.45 11.90 4.16
C LYS A 84 -10.80 11.43 4.71
N ILE A 85 -10.96 10.11 4.75
CA ILE A 85 -12.08 9.43 5.44
C ILE A 85 -11.88 9.47 6.96
N HIS A 86 -10.64 9.63 7.42
CA HIS A 86 -10.28 9.72 8.85
C HIS A 86 -9.31 10.88 9.09
N CYS A 87 -9.49 11.58 10.21
CA CYS A 87 -8.51 12.51 10.76
C CYS A 87 -7.88 11.80 11.97
N TYR A 88 -6.66 11.31 11.78
CA TYR A 88 -5.79 10.91 12.88
C TYR A 88 -4.58 11.85 12.84
N SER A 89 -4.20 12.35 14.02
CA SER A 89 -2.95 13.09 14.21
C SER A 89 -1.95 12.22 14.96
N LEU A 90 -0.65 12.42 14.76
CA LEU A 90 0.38 11.63 15.46
C LEU A 90 0.39 11.97 16.96
N GLU A 91 0.05 13.22 17.26
CA GLU A 91 -0.03 13.82 18.58
C GLU A 91 -1.10 13.14 19.46
N GLU A 92 -2.22 12.69 18.89
CA GLU A 92 -3.26 11.89 19.58
C GLU A 92 -2.71 10.59 20.19
N TYR A 93 -1.60 10.09 19.66
CA TYR A 93 -0.94 8.87 20.11
C TYR A 93 0.40 9.14 20.82
N GLY A 94 0.72 10.41 21.09
CA GLY A 94 1.99 10.80 21.69
C GLY A 94 3.20 10.54 20.79
N LEU A 95 2.99 10.51 19.46
CA LEU A 95 4.05 10.26 18.47
C LEU A 95 4.53 11.55 17.83
N ASN A 96 5.84 11.62 17.55
CA ASN A 96 6.47 12.73 16.85
C ASN A 96 6.86 12.32 15.42
N ALA A 97 6.54 13.17 14.43
CA ALA A 97 6.86 12.94 13.03
C ALA A 97 8.37 12.82 12.75
N ASP A 98 9.21 13.63 13.40
CA ASP A 98 10.66 13.62 13.23
C ASP A 98 11.28 12.33 13.79
N GLU A 99 10.78 11.86 14.94
CA GLU A 99 11.19 10.59 15.54
C GLU A 99 10.83 9.42 14.63
N ILE A 100 9.59 9.39 14.11
CA ILE A 100 9.16 8.36 13.14
C ILE A 100 10.01 8.43 11.86
N SER A 101 10.25 9.63 11.33
CA SER A 101 11.06 9.80 10.11
C SER A 101 12.48 9.27 10.31
N SER A 102 13.07 9.51 11.48
CA SER A 102 14.38 8.96 11.86
C SER A 102 14.35 7.43 11.95
N ASP A 103 13.38 6.87 12.67
CA ASP A 103 13.26 5.42 12.88
C ASP A 103 13.01 4.65 11.57
N TYR A 104 12.30 5.26 10.62
CA TYR A 104 11.95 4.64 9.33
C TYR A 104 12.82 5.09 8.17
N LYS A 105 13.87 5.89 8.40
CA LYS A 105 14.74 6.46 7.35
C LYS A 105 15.23 5.42 6.35
N SER A 106 15.79 4.32 6.85
CA SER A 106 16.30 3.23 6.00
C SER A 106 15.20 2.62 5.14
N TYR A 107 13.99 2.45 5.67
CA TYR A 107 12.87 1.93 4.90
C TYR A 107 12.45 2.91 3.79
N ILE A 108 12.35 4.20 4.12
CA ILE A 108 11.97 5.26 3.17
C ILE A 108 12.98 5.32 2.02
N GLU A 109 14.28 5.34 2.32
CA GLU A 109 15.34 5.43 1.30
C GLU A 109 15.36 4.23 0.34
N ASN A 110 14.97 3.04 0.81
CA ASN A 110 15.02 1.82 0.02
C ASN A 110 13.70 1.48 -0.70
N TYR A 111 12.55 1.98 -0.22
CA TYR A 111 11.23 1.49 -0.66
C TYR A 111 10.18 2.56 -0.97
N CYS A 112 10.36 3.82 -0.57
CA CYS A 112 9.42 4.91 -0.85
C CYS A 112 9.86 5.75 -2.04
#